data_AF-A0A966JZD2-F1
#
_entry.id   AF-A0A966JZD2-F1
#
_cell.length_a   1.000
_cell.length_b   1.000
_cell.length_c   1.000
_cell.angle_alpha   90.00
_cell.angle_beta   90.00
_cell.angle_gamma   90.00
#
_symmetry.space_group_name_H-M   'P 1'
#
loop_
_entity.id
_entity.type
_entity.pdbx_description
1 polymer ?
#
loop_
_entity_poly.entity_id
_entity_poly.type
_entity_poly.pdbx_seq_one_letter_code
_entity_poly.pdbx_strand_id
1 'polypeptide(L)'
;DEKIASGESIDPKACTPASEADLKKPNFIANTWGDCLSALFGPTGKFSDFRNHFMKDGLIWTKKCDREHVQSKGALVFLHLTSGPTGAPVLSEIKESDALVSGTEFRVNVCDRGFRLIKFGDAKL
;
A
#
# COMPACT_ATOMS: atom_id res chain seq x y z
N ASP A 1 4.47 12.90 4.81
CA ASP A 1 5.05 13.77 5.86
C ASP A 1 4.56 15.21 5.81
N GLU A 2 4.86 16.05 4.81
CA GLU A 2 4.43 17.47 4.83
C GLU A 2 2.91 17.70 4.82
N LYS A 3 2.12 16.99 4.00
CA LYS A 3 0.65 17.19 3.94
C LYS A 3 -0.06 16.79 5.23
N ILE A 4 0.39 15.70 5.85
CA ILE A 4 -0.13 15.18 7.13
C ILE A 4 0.23 16.14 8.27
N ALA A 5 1.46 16.64 8.28
CA ALA A 5 1.92 17.65 9.25
C ALA A 5 1.25 19.02 9.06
N SER A 6 0.83 19.36 7.84
CA SER A 6 0.18 20.64 7.50
C SER A 6 -1.34 20.66 7.70
N GLY A 7 -1.97 19.54 8.07
CA GLY A 7 -3.44 19.45 8.24
C GLY A 7 -4.21 19.49 6.92
N GLU A 8 -3.55 19.31 5.78
CA GLU A 8 -4.18 19.31 4.47
C GLU A 8 -4.93 17.98 4.25
N SER A 9 -6.14 18.05 3.70
CA SER A 9 -6.99 16.86 3.46
C SER A 9 -6.28 15.85 2.58
N ILE A 10 -6.08 14.63 3.08
CA ILE A 10 -5.65 13.49 2.26
C ILE A 10 -6.80 13.09 1.34
N ASP A 11 -6.50 13.06 0.03
CA ASP A 11 -7.45 12.64 -1.00
C ASP A 11 -6.89 11.44 -1.78
N PRO A 12 -7.55 10.27 -1.73
CA PRO A 12 -8.89 10.03 -1.18
C PRO A 12 -8.93 9.86 0.35
N LYS A 13 -10.06 10.23 0.97
CA LYS A 13 -10.28 10.10 2.43
C LYS A 13 -10.14 8.68 2.97
N ALA A 14 -10.40 7.67 2.14
CA ALA A 14 -10.20 6.26 2.50
C ALA A 14 -8.71 5.92 2.72
N CYS A 15 -7.79 6.75 2.23
CA CYS A 15 -6.35 6.62 2.47
C CYS A 15 -5.86 7.44 3.67
N THR A 16 -6.76 8.06 4.44
CA THR A 16 -6.36 8.80 5.64
C THR A 16 -5.99 7.81 6.74
N PRO A 17 -4.74 7.84 7.26
CA PRO A 17 -4.33 6.97 8.34
C PRO A 17 -4.92 7.46 9.68
N ALA A 18 -5.22 6.51 10.56
CA ALA A 18 -5.59 6.80 11.93
C ALA A 18 -4.39 7.36 12.70
N SER A 19 -4.59 8.45 13.43
CA SER A 19 -3.58 8.92 14.41
C SER A 19 -3.69 8.15 15.72
N GLU A 20 -2.66 8.24 16.58
CA GLU A 20 -2.76 7.67 17.95
C GLU A 20 -3.92 8.25 18.75
N ALA A 21 -4.29 9.51 18.50
CA ALA A 21 -5.42 10.16 19.16
C ALA A 21 -6.76 9.58 18.69
N ASP A 22 -6.86 9.22 17.41
CA ASP A 22 -8.07 8.61 16.85
C ASP A 22 -8.29 7.21 17.42
N LEU A 23 -7.22 6.42 17.52
CA LEU A 23 -7.28 5.06 18.07
C LEU A 23 -7.71 5.00 19.55
N LYS A 24 -7.60 6.12 20.28
CA LYS A 24 -8.05 6.24 21.68
C LYS A 24 -9.53 6.61 21.81
N LYS A 25 -10.19 7.02 20.72
CA LYS A 25 -11.61 7.40 20.75
C LYS A 25 -12.49 6.14 20.79
N PRO A 26 -13.51 6.08 21.66
CA PRO A 26 -14.43 4.96 21.69
C PRO A 26 -15.18 4.85 20.35
N ASN A 27 -15.32 3.62 19.84
CA ASN A 27 -15.99 3.29 18.57
C ASN A 27 -15.36 3.91 17.31
N PHE A 28 -14.12 4.40 17.38
CA PHE A 28 -13.41 4.81 16.17
C PHE A 28 -13.05 3.58 15.32
N ILE A 29 -13.29 3.67 14.02
CA ILE A 29 -12.97 2.62 13.04
C ILE A 29 -11.94 3.21 12.08
N ALA A 30 -10.75 2.63 12.07
CA ALA A 30 -9.69 3.02 11.14
C ALA A 30 -10.04 2.56 9.72
N ASN A 31 -9.63 3.34 8.72
CA ASN A 31 -9.65 2.90 7.33
C ASN A 31 -8.72 1.71 7.14
N THR A 32 -9.04 0.85 6.18
CA THR A 32 -8.19 -0.30 5.84
C THR A 32 -7.35 -0.03 4.60
N TRP A 33 -6.25 -0.79 4.46
CA TRP A 33 -5.44 -0.77 3.24
C TRP A 33 -6.26 -1.13 1.99
N GLY A 34 -7.18 -2.08 2.10
CA GLY A 34 -8.07 -2.48 1.00
C GLY A 34 -8.99 -1.36 0.54
N ASP A 35 -9.55 -0.58 1.48
CA ASP A 35 -10.40 0.58 1.17
C ASP A 35 -9.59 1.66 0.44
N CYS A 36 -8.38 1.94 0.92
CA CYS A 36 -7.49 2.89 0.26
C CYS A 36 -7.08 2.42 -1.14
N LEU A 37 -6.65 1.18 -1.30
CA LEU A 37 -6.27 0.62 -2.60
C LEU A 37 -7.45 0.63 -3.58
N SER A 38 -8.67 0.38 -3.11
CA SER A 38 -9.88 0.49 -3.92
C SER A 38 -10.19 1.93 -4.30
N ALA A 39 -10.02 2.89 -3.39
CA ALA A 39 -10.20 4.32 -3.67
C ALA A 39 -9.12 4.89 -4.59
N LEU A 40 -7.94 4.28 -4.63
CA LEU A 40 -6.86 4.65 -5.55
C LEU A 40 -7.02 3.98 -6.92
N PHE A 41 -7.12 2.65 -6.96
CA PHE A 41 -6.98 1.86 -8.19
C PHE A 41 -8.25 1.13 -8.63
N GLY A 42 -9.36 1.25 -7.88
CA GLY A 42 -10.64 0.68 -8.27
C GLY A 42 -11.24 1.37 -9.49
N PRO A 43 -12.38 0.86 -10.01
CA PRO A 43 -13.00 1.37 -11.23
C PRO A 43 -13.34 2.87 -11.20
N THR A 44 -13.70 3.39 -10.02
CA THR A 44 -13.98 4.83 -9.79
C THR A 44 -12.89 5.50 -8.95
N GLY A 45 -11.72 4.87 -8.85
CA GLY A 45 -10.61 5.35 -8.04
C GLY A 45 -9.89 6.53 -8.68
N LYS A 46 -9.09 7.23 -7.88
CA LYS A 46 -8.30 8.41 -8.29
C LYS A 46 -7.34 8.12 -9.45
N PHE A 47 -6.85 6.88 -9.52
CA PHE A 47 -5.97 6.36 -10.56
C PHE A 47 -6.66 5.29 -11.40
N SER A 48 -7.98 5.41 -11.59
CA SER A 48 -8.79 4.50 -12.42
C SER A 48 -8.32 4.39 -13.87
N ASP A 49 -7.60 5.40 -14.39
CA ASP A 49 -7.00 5.38 -15.73
C ASP A 49 -5.56 4.85 -15.76
N PHE A 50 -4.97 4.54 -14.61
CA PHE A 50 -3.63 3.97 -14.57
C PHE A 50 -3.64 2.56 -15.16
N ARG A 51 -2.66 2.27 -16.01
CA ARG A 51 -2.55 1.00 -16.72
C ARG A 51 -1.17 0.41 -16.51
N ASN A 52 -1.11 -0.91 -16.40
CA ASN A 52 0.15 -1.62 -16.37
C ASN A 52 0.75 -1.64 -17.78
N HIS A 53 1.88 -0.95 -17.96
CA HIS A 53 2.51 -0.84 -19.27
C HIS A 53 3.18 -2.15 -19.73
N PHE A 54 3.54 -3.02 -18.79
CA PHE A 54 4.23 -4.28 -19.08
C PHE A 54 3.27 -5.40 -19.48
N MET A 55 2.00 -5.28 -19.08
CA MET A 55 0.95 -6.27 -19.31
C MET A 55 -0.37 -5.54 -19.54
N LYS A 56 -0.93 -5.61 -20.75
CA LYS A 56 -2.15 -4.89 -21.14
C LYS A 56 -3.34 -5.17 -20.21
N ASP A 57 -3.50 -6.43 -19.82
CA ASP A 57 -4.52 -6.90 -18.86
C ASP A 57 -3.91 -7.21 -17.48
N GLY A 58 -2.76 -6.59 -17.19
CA GLY A 58 -2.03 -6.77 -15.96
C GLY A 58 -2.68 -6.06 -14.77
N LEU A 59 -2.44 -6.60 -13.59
CA LEU A 59 -2.83 -5.93 -12.35
C LEU A 59 -2.01 -4.66 -12.16
N ILE A 60 -2.62 -3.62 -11.58
CA ILE A 60 -1.92 -2.41 -11.17
C ILE A 60 -1.18 -2.63 -9.86
N TRP A 61 -1.80 -3.39 -8.95
CA TRP A 61 -1.21 -3.79 -7.68
C TRP A 61 -1.56 -5.24 -7.35
N THR A 62 -0.75 -5.89 -6.53
CA THR A 62 -0.93 -7.28 -6.10
C THR A 62 -0.30 -7.49 -4.71
N LYS A 63 -0.76 -8.52 -4.00
CA LYS A 63 -0.20 -8.92 -2.68
C LYS A 63 1.20 -9.49 -2.78
N LYS A 64 1.49 -10.19 -3.89
CA LYS A 64 2.79 -10.81 -4.16
C LYS A 64 3.04 -10.93 -5.66
N CYS A 65 4.32 -11.01 -6.02
CA CYS A 65 4.75 -11.40 -7.37
C CYS A 65 4.63 -12.91 -7.51
N ASP A 66 3.59 -13.37 -8.20
CA ASP A 66 3.24 -14.79 -8.24
C ASP A 66 3.42 -15.35 -9.65
N ARG A 67 4.25 -16.39 -9.75
CA ARG A 67 4.58 -17.06 -11.01
C ARG A 67 3.37 -17.72 -11.66
N GLU A 68 2.42 -18.15 -10.84
CA GLU A 68 1.17 -18.77 -11.29
C GLU A 68 0.18 -17.72 -11.81
N HIS A 69 0.40 -16.45 -11.46
CA HIS A 69 -0.46 -15.31 -11.80
C HIS A 69 0.33 -14.31 -12.66
N VAL A 70 0.53 -14.65 -13.94
CA VAL A 70 1.33 -13.87 -14.90
C VAL A 70 0.95 -12.38 -14.97
N GLN A 71 -0.32 -12.05 -14.69
CA GLN A 71 -0.86 -10.69 -14.60
C GLN A 71 -0.20 -9.81 -13.53
N SER A 72 0.55 -10.41 -12.59
CA SER A 72 1.27 -9.67 -11.56
C SER A 72 2.50 -8.93 -12.09
N LYS A 73 3.01 -9.27 -13.28
CA LYS A 73 4.20 -8.61 -13.86
C LYS A 73 3.92 -7.13 -14.05
N GLY A 74 4.80 -6.26 -13.55
CA GLY A 74 4.63 -4.81 -13.59
C GLY A 74 3.69 -4.25 -12.52
N ALA A 75 3.05 -5.09 -11.71
CA ALA A 75 2.17 -4.66 -10.64
C ALA A 75 2.97 -4.16 -9.43
N LEU A 76 2.43 -3.17 -8.73
CA LEU A 76 2.93 -2.68 -7.46
C LEU A 76 2.68 -3.70 -6.33
N VAL A 77 3.62 -3.80 -5.40
CA VAL A 77 3.51 -4.60 -4.18
C VAL A 77 3.90 -3.74 -2.99
N PHE A 78 2.99 -3.64 -2.03
CA PHE A 78 3.20 -2.94 -0.77
C PHE A 78 3.44 -3.95 0.34
N LEU A 79 4.55 -3.81 1.06
CA LEU A 79 4.96 -4.71 2.14
C LEU A 79 5.22 -3.92 3.40
N HIS A 80 4.77 -4.41 4.56
CA HIS A 80 5.16 -3.85 5.85
C HIS A 80 6.68 -3.92 5.98
N LEU A 81 7.26 -2.85 6.52
CA LEU A 81 8.67 -2.77 6.84
C LEU A 81 8.80 -2.68 8.35
N THR A 82 9.33 -3.73 8.98
CA THR A 82 9.50 -3.78 10.44
C THR A 82 10.94 -4.11 10.80
N SER A 83 11.38 -3.70 11.99
CA SER A 83 12.67 -4.11 12.54
C SER A 83 12.62 -5.57 12.94
N GLY A 84 13.47 -6.39 12.33
CA GLY A 84 13.63 -7.79 12.71
C GLY A 84 14.33 -7.96 14.06
N PRO A 85 14.37 -9.19 14.60
CA PRO A 85 14.98 -9.49 15.90
C PRO A 85 16.46 -9.09 16.02
N THR A 86 17.18 -9.08 14.89
CA THR A 86 18.60 -8.71 14.80
C THR A 86 18.81 -7.24 14.40
N GLY A 87 17.75 -6.44 14.33
CA GLY A 87 17.78 -5.07 13.80
C GLY A 87 17.76 -4.99 12.26
N ALA A 88 17.91 -6.10 11.55
CA ALA A 88 17.76 -6.13 10.10
C ALA A 88 16.29 -5.95 9.70
N PRO A 89 15.97 -5.18 8.63
CA PRO A 89 14.60 -4.97 8.20
C PRO A 89 13.95 -6.26 7.70
N VAL A 90 12.73 -6.51 8.15
CA VAL A 90 11.89 -7.64 7.74
C VAL A 90 10.70 -7.10 6.94
N LEU A 91 10.43 -7.76 5.81
CA LEU A 91 9.28 -7.45 4.97
C LEU A 91 8.20 -8.51 5.17
N SER A 92 6.95 -8.07 5.33
CA SER A 92 5.78 -8.94 5.37
C SER A 92 4.64 -8.38 4.53
N GLU A 93 3.72 -9.26 4.13
CA GLU A 93 2.54 -8.87 3.35
C GLU A 93 1.66 -7.88 4.12
N ILE A 94 1.21 -6.82 3.44
CA ILE A 94 0.11 -5.97 3.91
C ILE A 94 -1.20 -6.60 3.46
N LYS A 95 -2.08 -6.91 4.41
CA LYS A 95 -3.41 -7.45 4.10
C LYS A 95 -4.36 -6.30 3.82
N GLU A 96 -5.35 -6.54 2.97
CA GLU A 96 -6.41 -5.57 2.71
C GLU A 96 -7.15 -5.16 3.99
N SER A 97 -7.29 -6.07 4.95
CA SER A 97 -7.93 -5.80 6.24
C SER A 97 -7.04 -5.06 7.24
N ASP A 98 -5.76 -4.83 6.93
CA ASP A 98 -4.86 -4.13 7.84
C ASP A 98 -5.30 -2.68 7.96
N ALA A 99 -5.28 -2.15 9.19
CA ALA A 99 -5.60 -0.75 9.44
C ALA A 99 -4.51 0.17 8.88
N LEU A 100 -4.91 1.30 8.32
CA LEU A 100 -4.02 2.40 7.98
C LEU A 100 -3.74 3.20 9.25
N VAL A 101 -2.54 3.11 9.77
CA VAL A 101 -2.12 3.76 11.01
C VAL A 101 -0.92 4.67 10.73
N SER A 102 -0.94 5.86 11.34
CA SER A 102 0.16 6.82 11.22
C SER A 102 1.43 6.20 11.83
N GLY A 103 2.56 6.39 11.17
CA GLY A 103 3.84 5.82 11.55
C GLY A 103 4.08 4.40 11.01
N THR A 104 3.13 3.76 10.33
CA THR A 104 3.37 2.49 9.64
C THR A 104 4.40 2.70 8.54
N GLU A 105 5.50 1.94 8.63
CA GLU A 105 6.55 1.90 7.61
C GLU A 105 6.26 0.78 6.62
N PHE A 106 6.38 1.08 5.33
CA PHE A 106 6.16 0.11 4.26
C PHE A 106 7.11 0.33 3.09
N ARG A 107 7.36 -0.75 2.34
CA ARG A 107 8.16 -0.74 1.12
C ARG A 107 7.25 -0.87 -0.09
N VAL A 108 7.46 0.00 -1.07
CA VAL A 108 6.86 -0.08 -2.39
C VAL A 108 7.82 -0.82 -3.31
N ASN A 109 7.31 -1.87 -3.96
CA ASN A 109 8.03 -2.66 -4.94
C ASN A 109 7.22 -2.74 -6.23
N VAL A 110 7.88 -3.15 -7.31
CA VAL A 110 7.22 -3.59 -8.55
C VAL A 110 7.64 -5.01 -8.88
N CYS A 111 6.72 -5.81 -9.39
CA CYS A 111 7.02 -7.14 -9.88
C CYS A 111 7.74 -7.09 -11.23
N ASP A 112 8.92 -7.67 -11.30
CA ASP A 112 9.64 -7.80 -12.57
C ASP A 112 9.08 -8.93 -13.45
N ARG A 113 9.69 -9.11 -14.63
CA ARG A 113 9.31 -10.17 -15.58
C ARG A 113 9.56 -11.59 -15.05
N GLY A 114 10.47 -11.76 -14.10
CA GLY A 114 10.83 -13.01 -13.44
C GLY A 114 10.12 -13.25 -12.11
N PHE A 115 9.10 -12.44 -11.79
CA PHE A 115 8.32 -12.50 -10.55
C PHE A 115 9.16 -12.22 -9.30
N ARG A 116 10.17 -11.36 -9.43
CA ARG A 116 10.96 -10.83 -8.32
C ARG A 116 10.50 -9.43 -7.97
N LEU A 117 10.69 -9.06 -6.71
CA LEU A 117 10.44 -7.72 -6.23
C LEU A 117 11.61 -6.82 -6.59
N ILE A 118 11.35 -5.76 -7.36
CA ILE A 118 12.27 -4.64 -7.52
C ILE A 118 11.83 -3.56 -6.55
N LYS A 119 12.71 -3.21 -5.59
CA LYS A 119 12.46 -2.11 -4.65
C LYS A 119 12.37 -0.80 -5.41
N PHE A 120 11.29 -0.06 -5.17
CA PHE A 120 11.15 1.30 -5.65
C PHE A 120 11.50 2.31 -4.56
N GLY A 121 10.99 2.13 -3.34
CA GLY A 121 11.26 3.01 -2.22
C GLY A 121 10.64 2.53 -0.91
N ASP A 122 11.05 3.16 0.18
CA ASP A 122 10.46 2.98 1.51
C ASP A 122 9.70 4.24 1.87
N ALA A 123 8.59 4.09 2.58
CA ALA A 123 7.72 5.19 2.97
C ALA A 123 7.16 4.96 4.38
N LYS A 124 6.74 6.06 5.00
CA LYS A 124 6.09 6.08 6.31
C LYS A 124 4.78 6.87 6.19
N LEU A 125 3.71 6.33 6.78
CA LEU A 125 2.42 7.01 6.88
C LEU A 125 2.41 8.09 7.96
#